data_AF-A0A539EBA5-F1
#
_entry.id   AF-A0A539EBA5-F1
#
_cell.length_a   1.000
_cell.length_b   1.000
_cell.length_c   1.000
_cell.angle_alpha   90.00
_cell.angle_beta   90.00
_cell.angle_gamma   90.00
#
_symmetry.space_group_name_H-M   'P 1'
#
loop_
_entity.id
_entity.type
_entity.pdbx_description
1 polymer ?
#
loop_
_entity_poly.entity_id
_entity_poly.type
_entity_poly.pdbx_seq_one_letter_code
_entity_poly.pdbx_strand_id
1 'polypeptide(L)'
;MVPALDRGLLFGDGVFETIRAYRGLIFRLDRHLDRLRRSMDGLELDWPFTHAGVLEALTELLTANGLAVGADEPDPRDARIRITVTGGLSDGRVRLARTAPPTVIMSAV
;
A
#
# COMPACT_ATOMS: atom_id res chain seq x y z
N MET A 1 -7.58 7.37 -8.18
CA MET A 1 -6.82 7.82 -9.37
C MET A 1 -5.52 8.45 -8.89
N VAL A 2 -4.39 8.20 -9.55
CA VAL A 2 -3.08 8.78 -9.20
C VAL A 2 -2.77 9.93 -10.16
N PRO A 3 -2.48 11.15 -9.68
CA PRO A 3 -2.14 12.26 -10.56
C PRO A 3 -0.86 12.00 -11.36
N ALA A 4 -0.79 12.51 -12.60
CA ALA A 4 0.45 12.46 -13.38
C ALA A 4 1.61 13.25 -12.75
N LEU A 5 1.29 14.19 -11.85
CA LEU A 5 2.26 14.97 -11.08
C LEU A 5 2.59 14.34 -9.72
N ASP A 6 2.17 13.11 -9.45
CA ASP A 6 2.55 12.40 -8.24
C ASP A 6 4.08 12.20 -8.20
N ARG A 7 4.70 12.51 -7.06
CA ARG A 7 6.16 12.45 -6.87
C ARG A 7 6.73 11.04 -7.04
N GLY A 8 5.91 10.01 -6.79
CA GLY A 8 6.28 8.63 -7.09
C GLY A 8 6.47 8.39 -8.58
N LEU A 9 5.68 9.06 -9.44
CA LEU A 9 5.82 8.99 -10.89
C LEU A 9 6.94 9.90 -11.42
N LEU A 10 7.02 11.13 -10.91
CA LEU A 10 7.98 12.13 -11.41
C LEU A 10 9.42 11.84 -10.99
N PHE A 11 9.63 11.40 -9.75
CA PHE A 11 10.96 11.37 -9.12
C PHE A 11 11.32 10.01 -8.51
N GLY A 12 10.42 9.01 -8.57
CA GLY A 12 10.58 7.77 -7.83
C GLY A 12 10.53 7.96 -6.31
N ASP A 13 9.95 9.08 -5.84
CA ASP A 13 9.82 9.38 -4.41
C ASP A 13 8.69 8.54 -3.81
N GLY A 14 9.05 7.35 -3.33
CA GLY A 14 8.12 6.43 -2.72
C GLY A 14 8.76 5.11 -2.34
N VAL A 15 7.99 4.31 -1.60
CA VAL A 15 8.34 2.95 -1.18
C VAL A 15 7.17 2.02 -1.49
N PHE A 16 7.45 0.72 -1.56
CA PHE A 16 6.40 -0.27 -1.69
C PHE A 16 6.68 -1.48 -0.83
N GLU A 17 5.63 -2.24 -0.57
CA GLU A 17 5.70 -3.55 0.03
C GLU A 17 4.87 -4.55 -0.78
N THR A 18 5.39 -5.78 -0.91
CA THR A 18 4.69 -6.89 -1.57
C THR A 18 4.43 -8.00 -0.55
N ILE A 19 3.18 -8.37 -0.38
CA ILE A 19 2.68 -9.29 0.65
C ILE A 19 1.96 -10.44 -0.03
N ARG A 20 2.12 -11.66 0.48
CA ARG A 20 1.36 -12.83 0.03
C ARG A 20 0.13 -13.01 0.88
N ALA A 21 -1.00 -13.30 0.24
CA ALA A 21 -2.13 -13.93 0.90
C ALA A 21 -2.24 -15.36 0.36
N TYR A 22 -2.42 -16.32 1.27
CA TYR A 22 -2.61 -17.72 0.94
C TYR A 22 -4.02 -18.10 1.32
N ARG A 23 -4.81 -18.54 0.33
CA ARG A 23 -6.23 -18.89 0.54
C ARG A 23 -6.98 -17.80 1.33
N GLY A 24 -6.80 -16.54 0.91
CA GLY A 24 -7.40 -15.36 1.55
C GLY A 24 -6.85 -14.92 2.90
N LEU A 25 -5.81 -15.59 3.43
CA LEU A 25 -5.15 -15.20 4.68
C LEU A 25 -3.84 -14.46 4.41
N ILE A 26 -3.73 -13.23 4.91
CA ILE A 26 -2.54 -12.39 4.73
C ILE A 26 -1.37 -12.95 5.56
N PHE A 27 -0.27 -13.28 4.91
CA PHE A 27 0.88 -13.87 5.56
C PHE A 27 1.79 -12.79 6.19
N ARG A 28 1.99 -12.90 7.51
CA ARG A 28 2.97 -12.09 8.28
C ARG A 28 2.82 -10.58 8.10
N LEU A 29 1.58 -10.07 8.08
CA LEU A 29 1.27 -8.65 7.85
C LEU A 29 2.14 -7.72 8.71
N ASP A 30 2.25 -7.97 10.02
CA ASP A 30 3.02 -7.13 10.95
C ASP A 30 4.46 -6.92 10.48
N ARG A 31 5.14 -8.00 10.05
CA ARG A 31 6.52 -7.93 9.58
C ARG A 31 6.66 -7.12 8.29
N HIS A 32 5.66 -7.17 7.44
CA HIS A 32 5.61 -6.37 6.22
C HIS A 32 5.36 -4.90 6.55
N LEU A 33 4.44 -4.59 7.46
CA LEU A 33 4.17 -3.21 7.88
C LEU A 33 5.36 -2.59 8.63
N ASP A 34 6.05 -3.36 9.47
CA ASP A 34 7.27 -2.90 10.14
C ASP A 34 8.37 -2.57 9.12
N ARG A 35 8.50 -3.38 8.06
CA ARG A 35 9.48 -3.12 7.00
C ARG A 35 9.09 -1.91 6.16
N LEU A 36 7.82 -1.78 5.81
CA LEU A 36 7.30 -0.60 5.12
C LEU A 36 7.57 0.67 5.94
N ARG A 37 7.26 0.65 7.25
CA ARG A 37 7.51 1.76 8.18
C ARG A 37 8.97 2.17 8.19
N ARG A 38 9.89 1.22 8.35
CA ARG A 38 11.34 1.52 8.31
C ARG A 38 11.78 2.15 6.99
N SER A 39 11.25 1.70 5.86
CA SER A 39 11.55 2.29 4.55
C SER A 39 10.98 3.70 4.41
N MET A 40 9.77 3.94 4.96
CA MET A 40 9.15 5.27 5.00
C MET A 40 9.93 6.24 5.87
N ASP A 41 10.37 5.79 7.06
CA ASP A 41 11.18 6.62 7.97
C ASP A 41 12.48 7.07 7.28
N GLY A 42 13.12 6.19 6.49
CA GLY A 42 14.31 6.52 5.71
C GLY A 42 14.09 7.54 4.58
N LEU A 43 12.84 7.78 4.18
CA LEU A 43 12.46 8.82 3.21
C LEU A 43 11.72 9.98 3.86
N GLU A 44 11.51 10.00 5.18
CA GLU A 44 10.68 10.99 5.87
C GLU A 44 9.25 11.06 5.30
N LEU A 45 8.65 9.90 5.00
CA LEU A 45 7.26 9.79 4.56
C LEU A 45 6.35 9.51 5.76
N ASP A 46 5.29 10.30 5.91
CA ASP A 46 4.29 10.08 6.94
C ASP A 46 3.39 8.89 6.62
N TRP A 47 3.10 8.04 7.61
CA TRP A 47 2.16 6.95 7.45
C TRP A 47 0.76 7.36 7.92
N PRO A 48 -0.24 7.46 7.03
CA PRO A 48 -1.55 8.01 7.39
C PRO A 48 -2.49 7.01 8.06
N PHE A 49 -2.08 5.74 8.24
CA PHE A 49 -2.97 4.69 8.75
C PHE A 49 -2.51 4.14 10.11
N THR A 50 -3.49 3.71 10.91
CA THR A 50 -3.20 2.82 12.04
C THR A 50 -2.98 1.40 11.53
N HIS A 51 -2.33 0.56 12.33
CA HIS A 51 -2.19 -0.86 11.98
C HIS A 51 -3.55 -1.51 11.69
N ALA A 52 -4.55 -1.29 12.56
CA ALA A 52 -5.89 -1.83 12.42
C ALA A 52 -6.57 -1.37 11.12
N GLY A 53 -6.44 -0.09 10.77
CA GLY A 53 -7.03 0.44 9.53
C GLY A 53 -6.40 -0.15 8.27
N VAL A 54 -5.13 -0.56 8.33
CA VAL A 54 -4.49 -1.25 7.20
C VAL A 54 -5.02 -2.67 7.06
N LEU A 55 -5.15 -3.40 8.16
CA LEU A 55 -5.72 -4.74 8.14
C LEU A 55 -7.15 -4.72 7.57
N GLU A 56 -7.98 -3.78 8.05
CA GLU A 56 -9.34 -3.57 7.56
C GLU A 56 -9.36 -3.29 6.04
N ALA A 57 -8.59 -2.31 5.58
CA ALA A 57 -8.51 -1.96 4.16
C ALA A 57 -8.02 -3.12 3.27
N LEU A 58 -7.06 -3.91 3.74
CA LEU A 58 -6.57 -5.07 3.00
C LEU A 58 -7.59 -6.22 2.97
N THR A 59 -8.32 -6.44 4.07
CA THR A 59 -9.41 -7.42 4.12
C THR A 59 -10.53 -7.03 3.16
N GLU A 60 -10.95 -5.77 3.17
CA GLU A 60 -11.95 -5.25 2.21
C GLU A 60 -11.48 -5.41 0.76
N LEU A 61 -10.20 -5.08 0.50
CA LEU A 61 -9.60 -5.23 -0.81
C LEU A 61 -9.62 -6.68 -1.29
N LEU A 62 -9.26 -7.65 -0.44
CA LEU A 62 -9.33 -9.07 -0.80
C LEU A 62 -10.79 -9.50 -1.06
N THR A 63 -11.73 -9.07 -0.23
CA THR A 63 -13.16 -9.39 -0.39
C THR A 63 -13.70 -8.85 -1.71
N ALA A 64 -13.42 -7.58 -2.03
CA ALA A 64 -13.87 -6.93 -3.26
C ALA A 64 -13.33 -7.60 -4.55
N ASN A 65 -12.24 -8.36 -4.44
CA ASN A 65 -11.65 -9.11 -5.54
C ASN A 65 -12.00 -10.61 -5.54
N GLY A 66 -12.86 -11.08 -4.62
CA GLY A 66 -13.18 -12.50 -4.48
C GLY A 66 -11.99 -13.35 -4.00
N LEU A 67 -11.06 -12.73 -3.27
CA LEU A 67 -9.82 -13.34 -2.79
C LEU A 67 -9.82 -13.57 -1.27
N ALA A 68 -10.87 -13.17 -0.55
CA ALA A 68 -10.98 -13.35 0.89
C ALA A 68 -11.64 -14.69 1.27
N VAL A 69 -11.32 -15.19 2.47
CA VAL A 69 -12.03 -16.33 3.08
C VAL A 69 -13.48 -15.96 3.34
N GLY A 70 -14.42 -16.77 2.85
CA GLY A 70 -15.85 -16.57 3.11
C GLY A 70 -16.53 -15.53 2.22
N ALA A 71 -15.84 -15.04 1.17
CA ALA A 71 -16.54 -14.54 -0.01
C ALA A 71 -17.36 -15.70 -0.64
N ASP A 72 -18.23 -15.42 -1.61
CA ASP A 72 -19.04 -16.44 -2.32
C ASP A 72 -18.20 -17.54 -3.03
N GLU A 73 -16.86 -17.50 -2.90
CA GLU A 73 -15.89 -18.46 -3.40
C GLU A 73 -15.44 -19.46 -2.30
N PRO A 74 -15.73 -20.76 -2.45
CA PRO A 74 -15.41 -21.78 -1.45
C PRO A 74 -13.91 -22.11 -1.33
N ASP A 75 -13.08 -21.77 -2.34
CA ASP A 75 -11.63 -21.93 -2.26
C ASP A 75 -10.89 -20.71 -2.86
N PRO A 76 -10.68 -19.65 -2.04
CA PRO A 76 -10.00 -18.45 -2.50
C PRO A 76 -8.61 -18.80 -3.00
N ARG A 77 -8.24 -18.24 -4.16
CA ARG A 77 -6.90 -18.40 -4.72
C ARG A 77 -5.88 -17.62 -3.90
N ASP A 78 -4.61 -18.02 -4.02
CA ASP A 78 -3.49 -17.22 -3.54
C ASP A 78 -3.48 -15.85 -4.22
N ALA A 79 -3.08 -14.83 -3.47
CA ALA A 79 -3.00 -13.45 -3.97
C ALA A 79 -1.66 -12.79 -3.63
N ARG A 80 -1.31 -11.79 -4.45
CA ARG A 80 -0.25 -10.84 -4.18
C ARG A 80 -0.87 -9.48 -3.89
N ILE A 81 -0.71 -9.04 -2.65
CA ILE A 81 -1.05 -7.68 -2.22
C ILE A 81 0.17 -6.80 -2.45
N ARG A 82 -0.04 -5.58 -2.95
CA ARG A 82 0.98 -4.55 -3.04
C ARG A 82 0.48 -3.26 -2.40
N ILE A 83 1.24 -2.75 -1.43
CA ILE A 83 1.06 -1.42 -0.85
C ILE A 83 2.15 -0.53 -1.44
N THR A 84 1.79 0.59 -2.05
CA THR A 84 2.74 1.59 -2.56
C THR A 84 2.42 2.94 -1.91
N VAL A 85 3.44 3.59 -1.35
CA VAL A 85 3.35 4.91 -0.72
C VAL A 85 4.26 5.85 -1.49
N THR A 86 3.74 6.96 -1.98
CA THR A 86 4.52 7.97 -2.70
C THR A 86 4.58 9.27 -1.93
N GLY A 87 5.49 10.16 -2.32
CA GLY A 87 5.59 11.52 -1.76
C GLY A 87 4.38 12.43 -2.03
N GLY A 88 3.33 11.95 -2.71
CA GLY A 88 2.12 12.71 -2.96
C GLY A 88 2.22 13.66 -4.15
N LEU A 89 1.31 14.63 -4.21
CA LEU A 89 1.23 15.59 -5.33
C LEU A 89 2.42 16.56 -5.35
N SER A 90 3.01 16.75 -6.53
CA SER A 90 4.04 17.75 -6.81
C SER A 90 3.47 18.98 -7.51
N ASP A 91 4.11 20.14 -7.30
CA ASP A 91 3.95 21.34 -8.14
C ASP A 91 4.83 21.30 -9.41
N GLY A 92 5.53 20.18 -9.63
CA GLY A 92 6.43 19.96 -10.77
C GLY A 92 7.87 20.41 -10.53
N ARG A 93 8.18 21.05 -9.39
CA ARG A 93 9.55 21.50 -9.08
C ARG A 93 10.34 20.38 -8.41
N VAL A 94 11.62 20.25 -8.76
CA VAL A 94 12.54 19.29 -8.14
C VAL A 94 12.96 19.84 -6.77
N ARG A 95 12.25 19.42 -5.72
CA ARG A 95 12.53 19.77 -4.31
C ARG A 95 12.46 18.51 -3.44
N LEU A 96 13.33 18.46 -2.43
CA LEU A 96 13.30 17.40 -1.41
C LEU A 96 12.08 17.54 -0.51
N ALA A 97 11.73 18.76 -0.11
CA ALA A 97 10.57 19.02 0.73
C ALA A 97 9.27 18.66 0.01
N ARG A 98 8.39 17.93 0.71
CA ARG A 98 7.05 17.57 0.27
C ARG A 98 6.06 18.64 0.71
N THR A 99 5.08 18.95 -0.14
CA THR A 99 4.06 19.98 0.10
C THR A 99 2.65 19.40 0.19
N ALA A 100 2.51 18.09 0.01
CA ALA A 100 1.25 17.36 0.00
C ALA A 100 1.40 16.08 0.84
N PRO A 101 0.29 15.54 1.37
CA PRO A 101 0.31 14.25 2.05
C PRO A 101 0.68 13.12 1.09
N PRO A 102 1.25 12.02 1.59
CA PRO A 102 1.57 10.84 0.79
C PRO A 102 0.35 10.24 0.07
N THR A 103 0.54 9.76 -1.17
CA THR A 103 -0.47 8.95 -1.85
C THR A 103 -0.26 7.49 -1.49
N VAL A 104 -1.33 6.81 -1.04
CA VAL A 104 -1.29 5.37 -0.77
C VAL A 104 -2.13 4.61 -1.78
N ILE A 105 -1.54 3.59 -2.38
CA ILE A 105 -2.16 2.72 -3.39
C ILE A 105 -2.06 1.29 -2.88
N MET A 106 -3.20 0.60 -2.81
CA MET A 106 -3.25 -0.81 -2.45
C MET A 106 -3.88 -1.59 -3.61
N SER A 107 -3.28 -2.71 -3.99
CA SER A 107 -3.83 -3.63 -4.99
C SER A 107 -3.66 -5.08 -4.56
N ALA A 108 -4.57 -5.93 -5.00
CA ALA A 108 -4.52 -7.37 -4.82
C ALA A 108 -4.83 -8.04 -6.16
N VAL A 109 -3.99 -8.99 -6.56
CA VAL A 109 -4.12 -9.79 -7.80
C VAL A 109 -3.78 -11.24 -7.56
#